data_AF-A0ABD1CD20-F1
#
_entry.id   AF-A0ABD1CD20-F1
#
_cell.length_a   1.000
_cell.length_b   1.000
_cell.length_c   1.000
_cell.angle_alpha   90.00
_cell.angle_beta   90.00
_cell.angle_gamma   90.00
#
_symmetry.space_group_name_H-M   'P 1'
#
loop_
_entity.id
_entity.type
_entity.pdbx_description
1 polymer ?
#
loop_
_entity_poly.entity_id
_entity_poly.type
_entity_poly.pdbx_seq_one_letter_code
_entity_poly.pdbx_strand_id
1 'polypeptide(L)'
;MLSNSIEPTSTQTSEANSSPKPKWQPLKTPEWMNVYYLLYRLLSPTIIVLATLCLIHRNNAILSVLILLSGIDNIIHFKLLPSTTLSSSIIMLETVSRSLLKSLLCYLILLYTFGVSFHVQFSNNDGGVVDSNPQNDTTGNPFDSFSSLSESFVKALVMMIGEFNAQDIPFYRHQLSYLTFLFFLFLVTLVIMNLANGLAVSDVT
;
A
#
# COMPACT_ATOMS: atom_id res chain seq x y z
N MET A 1 40.85 -6.39 90.27
CA MET A 1 40.29 -5.29 91.08
C MET A 1 39.03 -4.81 90.40
N LEU A 2 37.89 -4.93 91.11
CA LEU A 2 36.66 -4.11 91.12
C LEU A 2 36.12 -3.62 89.76
N SER A 3 35.03 -4.18 89.20
CA SER A 3 33.60 -4.01 89.55
C SER A 3 33.04 -2.60 89.35
N ASN A 4 32.13 -2.45 88.37
CA ASN A 4 30.75 -1.89 88.47
C ASN A 4 30.23 -1.67 87.03
N SER A 5 29.34 -2.52 86.49
CA SER A 5 27.86 -2.55 86.66
C SER A 5 27.15 -1.23 86.33
N ILE A 6 26.28 -1.26 85.31
CA ILE A 6 24.82 -1.03 85.35
C ILE A 6 24.28 -0.89 83.89
N GLU A 7 23.45 -1.85 83.47
CA GLU A 7 22.46 -1.78 82.37
C GLU A 7 21.12 -1.23 82.92
N PRO A 8 20.00 -1.07 82.17
CA PRO A 8 19.74 -0.77 80.75
C PRO A 8 18.78 0.46 80.65
N THR A 9 18.20 0.80 79.48
CA THR A 9 16.75 1.20 79.32
C THR A 9 16.40 1.73 77.91
N SER A 10 15.37 1.06 77.34
CA SER A 10 14.33 1.47 76.37
C SER A 10 14.65 1.86 74.92
N THR A 11 14.37 0.91 74.02
CA THR A 11 13.38 0.98 72.92
C THR A 11 12.79 2.35 72.52
N GLN A 12 13.07 2.79 71.28
CA GLN A 12 12.08 3.29 70.31
C GLN A 12 12.54 2.86 68.90
N THR A 13 12.04 1.76 68.35
CA THR A 13 10.94 1.68 67.36
C THR A 13 10.97 2.69 66.21
N SER A 14 11.19 2.13 65.02
CA SER A 14 10.56 2.50 63.75
C SER A 14 10.68 3.94 63.27
N GLU A 15 11.74 4.19 62.50
CA GLU A 15 11.60 5.04 61.31
C GLU A 15 11.83 4.18 60.07
N ALA A 16 10.71 3.64 59.57
CA ALA A 16 10.60 3.14 58.23
C ALA A 16 10.98 4.28 57.27
N ASN A 17 12.14 4.14 56.65
CA ASN A 17 12.60 5.00 55.56
C ASN A 17 11.67 4.81 54.36
N SER A 18 10.52 5.48 54.40
CA SER A 18 9.56 5.53 53.30
C SER A 18 10.13 6.44 52.22
N SER A 19 10.92 5.83 51.33
CA SER A 19 11.30 6.45 50.06
C SER A 19 10.04 6.97 49.38
N PRO A 20 9.98 8.25 48.94
CA PRO A 20 8.80 8.77 48.28
C PRO A 20 8.56 7.98 47.00
N LYS A 21 7.41 7.28 46.94
CA LYS A 21 6.97 6.56 45.74
C LYS A 21 6.98 7.53 44.56
N PRO A 22 7.60 7.19 43.41
CA PRO A 22 7.53 8.04 42.24
C PRO A 22 6.06 8.22 41.86
N LYS A 23 5.60 9.46 42.01
CA LYS A 23 4.27 9.88 41.57
C LYS A 23 4.29 9.78 40.06
N TRP A 24 3.76 8.68 39.52
CA TRP A 24 3.55 8.49 38.09
C TRP A 24 2.80 9.71 37.54
N GLN A 25 3.54 10.63 36.94
CA GLN A 25 2.95 11.69 36.16
C GLN A 25 2.64 11.06 34.81
N PRO A 26 1.36 11.05 34.36
CA PRO A 26 1.04 10.57 33.03
C PRO A 26 1.87 11.40 32.05
N LEU A 27 2.68 10.71 31.26
CA LEU A 27 3.48 11.33 30.21
C LEU A 27 2.52 12.19 29.38
N LYS A 28 2.73 13.51 29.39
CA LYS A 28 1.86 14.45 28.69
C LYS A 28 2.04 14.20 27.20
N THR A 29 1.20 13.31 26.66
CA THR A 29 1.22 12.97 25.25
C THR A 29 0.92 14.24 24.45
N PRO A 30 1.67 14.52 23.38
CA PRO A 30 1.38 15.66 22.54
C PRO A 30 -0.08 15.66 22.07
N GLU A 31 -0.75 16.82 22.09
CA GLU A 31 -2.16 17.00 21.69
C GLU A 31 -2.44 16.44 20.28
N TRP A 32 -1.47 16.54 19.36
CA TRP A 32 -1.60 15.99 18.00
C TRP A 32 -1.70 14.46 17.98
N MET A 33 -1.11 13.77 18.96
CA MET A 33 -1.18 12.32 19.08
C MET A 33 -2.57 11.87 19.57
N ASN A 34 -3.23 12.68 20.41
CA ASN A 34 -4.61 12.44 20.84
C ASN A 34 -5.62 12.62 19.70
N VAL A 35 -5.42 13.65 18.85
CA VAL A 35 -6.27 13.87 17.67
C VAL A 35 -6.13 12.74 16.66
N TYR A 36 -4.91 12.27 16.40
CA TYR A 36 -4.65 11.13 15.53
C TYR A 36 -5.29 9.83 16.05
N TYR A 37 -5.12 9.53 17.34
CA TYR A 37 -5.77 8.39 17.98
C TYR A 37 -7.30 8.48 17.95
N LEU A 38 -7.84 9.69 18.15
CA LEU A 38 -9.28 9.94 18.08
C LEU A 38 -9.83 9.72 16.66
N LEU A 39 -9.12 10.21 15.64
CA LEU A 39 -9.46 10.01 14.23
C LEU A 39 -9.47 8.53 13.85
N TYR A 40 -8.43 7.80 14.25
CA TYR A 40 -8.33 6.36 13.99
C TYR A 40 -9.44 5.57 14.71
N ARG A 41 -9.76 5.94 15.95
CA ARG A 41 -10.83 5.32 16.74
C ARG A 41 -12.23 5.54 16.14
N LEU A 42 -12.44 6.63 15.40
CA LEU A 42 -13.69 6.93 14.72
C LEU A 42 -13.76 6.29 13.32
N LEU A 43 -12.64 6.04 12.67
CA LEU A 43 -12.58 5.43 11.34
C LEU A 43 -13.18 4.00 11.33
N SER A 44 -12.82 3.16 12.30
CA SER A 44 -13.27 1.76 12.36
C SER A 44 -14.80 1.59 12.42
N PRO A 45 -15.54 2.29 13.31
CA PRO A 45 -17.00 2.20 13.30
C PRO A 45 -17.61 2.81 12.03
N THR A 46 -16.99 3.84 11.42
CA THR A 46 -17.52 4.42 10.17
C THR A 46 -17.50 3.44 9.00
N ILE A 47 -16.50 2.56 8.93
CA ILE A 47 -16.37 1.57 7.86
C ILE A 47 -17.36 0.43 8.04
N ILE A 48 -17.61 0.00 9.29
CA ILE A 48 -18.65 -0.98 9.61
C ILE A 48 -20.04 -0.41 9.30
N VAL A 49 -20.30 0.85 9.66
CA VAL A 49 -21.57 1.52 9.34
C VAL A 49 -21.75 1.64 7.82
N LEU A 50 -20.70 2.04 7.09
CA LEU A 50 -20.73 2.11 5.63
C LEU A 50 -20.96 0.72 5.00
N ALA A 51 -20.38 -0.34 5.56
CA ALA A 51 -20.62 -1.73 5.15
C ALA A 51 -22.07 -2.15 5.32
N THR A 52 -22.67 -1.83 6.45
CA THR A 52 -24.09 -2.11 6.69
C THR A 52 -25.00 -1.30 5.76
N LEU A 53 -24.70 -0.02 5.52
CA LEU A 53 -25.45 0.82 4.59
C LEU A 53 -25.34 0.33 3.14
N CYS A 54 -24.17 -0.18 2.75
CA CYS A 54 -23.93 -0.71 1.41
C CYS A 54 -24.62 -2.05 1.17
N LEU A 55 -24.74 -2.90 2.19
CA LEU A 55 -25.54 -4.14 2.12
C LEU A 55 -27.02 -3.86 1.81
N ILE A 56 -27.53 -2.71 2.25
CA ILE A 56 -28.91 -2.27 1.98
C ILE A 56 -29.09 -1.83 0.51
N HIS A 57 -28.09 -1.20 -0.11
CA HIS A 57 -28.18 -0.66 -1.48
C HIS A 57 -27.92 -1.71 -2.59
N ARG A 58 -27.58 -2.96 -2.25
CA ARG A 58 -27.39 -4.12 -3.18
C ARG A 58 -26.58 -3.81 -4.45
N ASN A 59 -25.42 -3.16 -4.30
CA ASN A 59 -24.42 -3.04 -5.37
C ASN A 59 -23.20 -3.92 -5.05
N ASN A 60 -23.05 -5.01 -5.82
CA ASN A 60 -22.00 -6.01 -5.59
C ASN A 60 -20.58 -5.46 -5.78
N ALA A 61 -20.38 -4.48 -6.67
CA ALA A 61 -19.07 -3.88 -6.91
C ALA A 61 -18.62 -3.04 -5.71
N ILE A 62 -19.52 -2.21 -5.17
CA ILE A 62 -19.24 -1.40 -3.98
C ILE A 62 -19.00 -2.30 -2.77
N LEU A 63 -19.79 -3.37 -2.63
CA LEU A 63 -19.63 -4.35 -1.57
C LEU A 63 -18.24 -5.04 -1.61
N SER A 64 -17.77 -5.42 -2.80
CA SER A 64 -16.45 -6.05 -2.97
C SER A 64 -15.31 -5.11 -2.53
N VAL A 65 -15.34 -3.85 -2.98
CA VAL A 65 -14.34 -2.84 -2.58
C VAL A 65 -14.35 -2.62 -1.06
N LEU A 66 -15.54 -2.63 -0.45
CA LEU A 66 -15.72 -2.38 0.97
C LEU A 66 -15.22 -3.56 1.84
N ILE A 67 -15.38 -4.79 1.37
CA ILE A 67 -14.80 -5.98 2.00
C ILE A 67 -13.26 -5.90 1.96
N LEU A 68 -12.68 -5.49 0.82
CA LEU A 68 -11.24 -5.29 0.70
C LEU A 68 -10.72 -4.20 1.64
N LEU A 69 -11.44 -3.06 1.72
CA LEU A 69 -11.08 -1.95 2.60
C LEU A 69 -11.12 -2.38 4.08
N SER A 70 -12.17 -3.10 4.47
CA SER A 70 -12.29 -3.71 5.80
C SER A 70 -11.13 -4.67 6.08
N GLY A 71 -10.72 -5.50 5.12
CA GLY A 71 -9.55 -6.37 5.25
C GLY A 71 -8.26 -5.60 5.54
N ILE A 72 -8.04 -4.47 4.86
CA ILE A 72 -6.88 -3.59 5.10
C ILE A 72 -6.93 -3.02 6.53
N ASP A 73 -8.09 -2.54 6.99
CA ASP A 73 -8.22 -2.03 8.37
C ASP A 73 -7.96 -3.09 9.44
N ASN A 74 -8.36 -4.34 9.18
CA ASN A 74 -8.07 -5.47 10.07
C ASN A 74 -6.56 -5.72 10.18
N ILE A 75 -5.81 -5.62 9.07
CA ILE A 75 -4.34 -5.73 9.06
C ILE A 75 -3.71 -4.60 9.88
N ILE A 76 -4.24 -3.37 9.78
CA ILE A 76 -3.74 -2.23 10.57
C ILE A 76 -4.06 -2.41 12.07
N HIS A 77 -5.22 -2.96 12.43
CA HIS A 77 -5.53 -3.30 13.83
C HIS A 77 -4.60 -4.36 14.41
N PHE A 78 -4.12 -5.29 13.57
CA PHE A 78 -3.17 -6.32 13.99
C PHE A 78 -1.84 -5.72 14.48
N LYS A 79 -1.51 -4.47 14.13
CA LYS A 79 -0.35 -3.73 14.67
C LYS A 79 -0.41 -3.57 16.19
N LEU A 80 -1.60 -3.55 16.79
CA LEU A 80 -1.81 -3.38 18.24
C LEU A 80 -1.65 -4.68 19.05
N LEU A 81 -1.53 -5.83 18.40
CA LEU A 81 -1.35 -7.09 19.11
C LEU A 81 0.06 -7.18 19.71
N PRO A 82 0.20 -7.70 20.95
CA PRO A 82 1.46 -7.74 21.69
C PRO A 82 2.52 -8.70 21.11
N SER A 83 2.29 -9.26 19.91
CA SER A 83 3.28 -10.07 19.22
C SER A 83 4.32 -9.16 18.57
N THR A 84 5.50 -9.09 19.19
CA THR A 84 6.61 -8.20 18.84
C THR A 84 7.09 -8.37 17.39
N THR A 85 7.06 -9.59 16.84
CA THR A 85 7.53 -9.85 15.47
C THR A 85 6.53 -9.41 14.41
N LEU A 86 5.24 -9.69 14.59
CA LEU A 86 4.21 -9.38 13.59
C LEU A 86 3.92 -7.87 13.54
N SER A 87 3.90 -7.22 14.70
CA SER A 87 3.70 -5.76 14.77
C SER A 87 4.82 -5.02 14.01
N SER A 88 6.08 -5.41 14.17
CA SER A 88 7.21 -4.79 13.46
C SER A 88 7.13 -4.95 11.94
N SER A 89 6.82 -6.15 11.44
CA SER A 89 6.70 -6.38 9.99
C SER A 89 5.58 -5.57 9.35
N ILE A 90 4.45 -5.39 10.05
CA ILE A 90 3.32 -4.61 9.54
C ILE A 90 3.63 -3.10 9.59
N ILE A 91 4.36 -2.61 10.60
CA ILE A 91 4.82 -1.22 10.65
C ILE A 91 5.81 -0.94 9.51
N MET A 92 6.76 -1.84 9.28
CA MET A 92 7.71 -1.74 8.17
C MET A 92 6.99 -1.75 6.81
N LEU A 93 6.02 -2.64 6.62
CA LEU A 93 5.21 -2.71 5.40
C LEU A 93 4.43 -1.41 5.15
N GLU A 94 3.85 -0.80 6.20
CA GLU A 94 3.16 0.49 6.07
C GLU A 94 4.13 1.58 5.58
N THR A 95 5.29 1.69 6.23
CA THR A 95 6.30 2.71 5.90
C THR A 95 6.78 2.54 4.46
N VAL A 96 7.20 1.33 4.10
CA VAL A 96 7.65 0.97 2.74
C VAL A 96 6.57 1.24 1.71
N SER A 97 5.32 0.83 1.97
CA SER A 97 4.20 1.03 1.04
C SER A 97 3.93 2.52 0.77
N ARG A 98 4.02 3.39 1.78
CA ARG A 98 3.85 4.84 1.60
C ARG A 98 4.97 5.45 0.75
N SER A 99 6.20 5.03 0.98
CA SER A 99 7.36 5.49 0.20
C SER A 99 7.31 5.00 -1.25
N LEU A 100 6.99 3.71 -1.43
CA LEU A 100 6.74 3.11 -2.74
C LEU A 100 5.63 3.82 -3.49
N LEU A 101 4.47 4.05 -2.86
CA LEU A 101 3.33 4.73 -3.50
C LEU A 101 3.70 6.15 -3.93
N LYS A 102 4.45 6.89 -3.11
CA LYS A 102 4.93 8.24 -3.45
C LYS A 102 5.87 8.21 -4.67
N SER A 103 6.77 7.23 -4.75
CA SER A 103 7.64 7.05 -5.92
C SER A 103 6.86 6.61 -7.16
N LEU A 104 5.91 5.67 -6.99
CA LEU A 104 5.06 5.14 -8.03
C LEU A 104 4.23 6.25 -8.68
N LEU A 105 3.69 7.18 -7.89
CA LEU A 105 2.97 8.36 -8.39
C LEU A 105 3.81 9.21 -9.36
N CYS A 106 5.12 9.35 -9.10
CA CYS A 106 6.02 10.02 -10.03
C CYS A 106 6.19 9.19 -11.33
N TYR A 107 6.34 7.88 -11.20
CA TYR A 107 6.50 6.97 -12.34
C TYR A 107 5.22 6.76 -13.16
N LEU A 108 4.04 7.01 -12.58
CA LEU A 108 2.77 6.97 -13.30
C LEU A 108 2.74 7.95 -14.47
N ILE A 109 3.48 9.08 -14.41
CA ILE A 109 3.59 10.02 -15.54
C ILE A 109 4.31 9.37 -16.73
N LEU A 110 5.42 8.68 -16.46
CA LEU A 110 6.15 7.92 -17.49
C LEU A 110 5.30 6.77 -18.01
N LEU A 111 4.66 6.01 -17.11
CA LEU A 111 3.80 4.90 -17.48
C LEU A 111 2.60 5.34 -18.32
N TYR A 112 1.99 6.48 -17.98
CA TYR A 112 0.90 7.07 -18.75
C TYR A 112 1.35 7.45 -20.16
N THR A 113 2.54 8.04 -20.30
CA THR A 113 3.09 8.43 -21.61
C THR A 113 3.39 7.21 -22.48
N PHE A 114 3.93 6.14 -21.89
CA PHE A 114 4.09 4.87 -22.61
C PHE A 114 2.76 4.23 -22.98
N GLY A 115 1.75 4.27 -22.10
CA GLY A 115 0.40 3.78 -22.38
C GLY A 115 -0.25 4.53 -23.55
N VAL A 116 -0.10 5.87 -23.60
CA VAL A 116 -0.52 6.69 -24.75
C VAL A 116 0.28 6.32 -26.01
N SER A 117 1.60 6.13 -25.90
CA SER A 117 2.43 5.73 -27.05
C SER A 117 2.00 4.38 -27.64
N PHE A 118 1.68 3.40 -26.80
CA PHE A 118 1.14 2.12 -27.25
C PHE A 118 -0.25 2.27 -27.85
N HIS A 119 -1.11 3.09 -27.25
CA HIS A 119 -2.39 3.41 -27.87
C HIS A 119 -2.21 4.01 -29.27
N VAL A 120 -1.32 5.00 -29.47
CA VAL A 120 -1.10 5.58 -30.82
C VAL A 120 -0.50 4.56 -31.81
N GLN A 121 0.39 3.68 -31.34
CA GLN A 121 1.09 2.73 -32.20
C GLN A 121 0.26 1.51 -32.58
N PHE A 122 -0.71 1.13 -31.74
CA PHE A 122 -1.51 -0.09 -31.88
C PHE A 122 -3.02 0.14 -31.96
N SER A 123 -3.52 1.35 -31.69
CA SER A 123 -4.89 1.74 -32.04
C SER A 123 -5.00 1.66 -33.55
N ASN A 124 -6.07 1.00 -34.01
CA ASN A 124 -6.27 0.71 -35.43
C ASN A 124 -6.22 2.00 -36.25
N ASN A 125 -5.07 2.25 -36.89
CA ASN A 125 -5.02 3.00 -38.13
C ASN A 125 -5.61 2.13 -39.25
N ASP A 126 -6.86 1.69 -39.11
CA ASP A 126 -7.66 1.24 -40.25
C ASP A 126 -8.17 2.50 -40.99
N GLY A 127 -7.22 3.33 -41.41
CA GLY A 127 -7.40 4.30 -42.46
C GLY A 127 -7.23 3.60 -43.80
N GLY A 128 -8.19 2.76 -44.18
CA GLY A 128 -8.16 2.08 -45.48
C GLY A 128 -9.11 0.89 -45.56
N VAL A 129 -10.25 1.13 -46.22
CA VAL A 129 -11.27 0.16 -46.65
C VAL A 129 -12.25 -0.26 -45.54
N VAL A 130 -13.33 0.54 -45.44
CA VAL A 130 -14.64 0.04 -45.02
C VAL A 130 -15.09 -0.95 -46.09
N ASP A 131 -14.64 -2.19 -46.01
CA ASP A 131 -15.34 -3.30 -46.65
C ASP A 131 -16.44 -3.68 -45.69
N SER A 132 -17.62 -3.14 -45.98
CA SER A 132 -18.89 -3.52 -45.40
C SER A 132 -19.13 -5.01 -45.61
N ASN A 133 -18.66 -5.84 -44.68
CA ASN A 133 -19.18 -7.18 -44.49
C ASN A 133 -19.44 -7.40 -42.99
N PRO A 134 -20.69 -7.35 -42.52
CA PRO A 134 -21.04 -7.59 -41.13
C PRO A 134 -21.15 -9.10 -40.92
N GLN A 135 -20.04 -9.82 -41.00
CA GLN A 135 -20.07 -11.27 -40.79
C GLN A 135 -18.85 -11.70 -39.98
N ASN A 136 -19.14 -12.06 -38.73
CA ASN A 136 -18.32 -12.89 -37.86
C ASN A 136 -16.92 -12.37 -37.51
N ASP A 137 -16.83 -11.62 -36.40
CA ASP A 137 -15.68 -11.77 -35.50
C ASP A 137 -16.06 -11.38 -34.07
N THR A 138 -16.95 -12.19 -33.49
CA THR A 138 -17.28 -12.17 -32.06
C THR A 138 -16.24 -12.96 -31.23
N THR A 139 -15.05 -13.19 -31.79
CA THR A 139 -14.03 -14.12 -31.25
C THR A 139 -12.65 -13.48 -31.07
N GLY A 140 -12.52 -12.17 -31.27
CA GLY A 140 -11.35 -11.42 -30.79
C GLY A 140 -11.56 -11.04 -29.33
N ASN A 141 -10.64 -11.40 -28.43
CA ASN A 141 -10.76 -10.95 -27.04
C ASN A 141 -10.78 -9.41 -27.05
N PRO A 142 -11.76 -8.75 -26.41
CA PRO A 142 -11.76 -7.28 -26.32
C PRO A 142 -10.48 -6.75 -25.67
N PHE A 143 -9.85 -7.58 -24.84
CA PHE A 143 -8.57 -7.34 -24.19
C PHE A 143 -7.35 -7.45 -25.10
N ASP A 144 -7.45 -7.87 -26.37
CA ASP A 144 -6.29 -7.96 -27.28
C ASP A 144 -6.09 -6.66 -28.08
N SER A 145 -7.16 -5.89 -28.27
CA SER A 145 -7.08 -4.59 -28.94
C SER A 145 -6.49 -3.51 -28.01
N PHE A 146 -5.65 -2.61 -28.54
CA PHE A 146 -5.25 -1.36 -27.88
C PHE A 146 -6.23 -0.23 -28.25
N SER A 147 -7.51 -0.58 -28.39
CA SER A 147 -8.54 0.26 -29.01
C SER A 147 -8.95 1.43 -28.13
N SER A 148 -8.92 1.26 -26.80
CA SER A 148 -9.14 2.35 -25.86
C SER A 148 -7.85 2.75 -25.13
N LEU A 149 -7.77 4.04 -24.79
CA LEU A 149 -6.67 4.58 -24.00
C LEU A 149 -6.60 3.95 -22.60
N SER A 150 -7.77 3.67 -22.00
CA SER A 150 -7.87 3.01 -20.70
C SER A 150 -7.34 1.58 -20.71
N GLU A 151 -7.68 0.78 -21.74
CA GLU A 151 -7.18 -0.59 -21.85
C GLU A 151 -5.68 -0.61 -22.13
N SER A 152 -5.18 0.30 -22.96
CA SER A 152 -3.75 0.44 -23.25
C SER A 152 -2.94 0.79 -22.00
N PHE A 153 -3.49 1.65 -21.14
CA PHE A 153 -2.87 1.99 -19.86
C PHE A 153 -2.89 0.82 -18.87
N VAL A 154 -4.03 0.10 -18.75
CA VAL A 154 -4.10 -1.10 -17.90
C VAL A 154 -3.13 -2.19 -18.40
N LYS A 155 -3.01 -2.38 -19.71
CA LYS A 155 -1.99 -3.27 -20.29
C LYS A 155 -0.58 -2.83 -19.93
N ALA A 156 -0.27 -1.54 -20.00
CA ALA A 156 1.04 -1.04 -19.57
C ALA A 156 1.32 -1.33 -18.08
N LEU A 157 0.32 -1.26 -17.20
CA LEU A 157 0.45 -1.67 -15.79
C LEU A 157 0.72 -3.18 -15.66
N VAL A 158 -0.03 -4.02 -16.37
CA VAL A 158 0.18 -5.48 -16.36
C VAL A 158 1.55 -5.85 -16.94
N MET A 159 2.01 -5.15 -17.98
CA MET A 159 3.36 -5.27 -18.55
C MET A 159 4.46 -4.81 -17.60
N MET A 160 4.23 -3.77 -16.79
CA MET A 160 5.18 -3.32 -15.75
C MET A 160 5.41 -4.42 -14.70
N ILE A 161 4.33 -5.11 -14.32
CA ILE A 161 4.38 -6.21 -13.34
C ILE A 161 5.05 -7.47 -13.95
N GLY A 162 5.01 -7.61 -15.27
CA GLY A 162 5.59 -8.72 -16.02
C GLY A 162 4.61 -9.84 -16.35
N GLU A 163 3.31 -9.64 -16.10
CA GLU A 163 2.24 -10.64 -16.33
C GLU A 163 1.74 -10.65 -17.78
N PHE A 164 2.10 -9.65 -18.59
CA PHE A 164 1.64 -9.54 -19.97
C PHE A 164 2.61 -10.24 -20.94
N ASN A 165 2.10 -11.16 -21.76
CA ASN A 165 2.93 -11.93 -22.68
C ASN A 165 3.24 -11.13 -23.95
N ALA A 166 4.49 -11.18 -24.42
CA ALA A 166 4.91 -10.47 -25.64
C ALA A 166 4.23 -11.00 -26.91
N GLN A 167 3.67 -12.22 -26.87
CA GLN A 167 2.89 -12.81 -27.97
C GLN A 167 1.57 -12.07 -28.23
N ASP A 168 1.05 -11.36 -27.22
CA ASP A 168 -0.22 -10.63 -27.30
C ASP A 168 -0.05 -9.22 -27.89
N ILE A 169 1.19 -8.85 -28.27
CA ILE A 169 1.51 -7.57 -28.90
C ILE A 169 1.64 -7.76 -30.42
N PRO A 170 0.85 -7.05 -31.25
CA PRO A 170 0.92 -7.16 -32.70
C PRO A 170 2.13 -6.39 -33.27
N PHE A 171 3.35 -6.87 -32.99
CA PHE A 171 4.59 -6.24 -33.44
C PHE A 171 4.80 -6.27 -34.96
N TYR A 172 4.00 -7.06 -35.70
CA TYR A 172 4.13 -7.25 -37.14
C TYR A 172 3.84 -5.99 -37.96
N ARG A 173 3.21 -4.95 -37.38
CA ARG A 173 2.84 -3.71 -38.09
C ARG A 173 3.99 -2.73 -38.29
N HIS A 174 4.91 -2.55 -37.32
CA HIS A 174 5.96 -1.53 -37.39
C HIS A 174 7.24 -1.91 -36.63
N GLN A 175 8.41 -1.76 -37.27
CA GLN A 175 9.72 -2.00 -36.63
C GLN A 175 10.00 -1.10 -35.41
N LEU A 176 9.47 0.13 -35.42
CA LEU A 176 9.56 1.06 -34.29
C LEU A 176 8.85 0.55 -33.03
N SER A 177 7.92 -0.39 -33.17
CA SER A 177 7.20 -0.99 -32.05
C SER A 177 8.11 -1.82 -31.15
N TYR A 178 9.05 -2.56 -31.75
CA TYR A 178 10.07 -3.29 -31.00
C TYR A 178 10.97 -2.35 -30.19
N LEU A 179 11.33 -1.19 -30.75
CA LEU A 179 12.17 -0.22 -30.07
C LEU A 179 11.45 0.44 -28.89
N THR A 180 10.20 0.87 -29.10
CA THR A 180 9.37 1.44 -28.02
C THR A 180 9.15 0.42 -26.90
N PHE A 181 8.87 -0.83 -27.25
CA PHE A 181 8.71 -1.91 -26.28
C PHE A 181 10.00 -2.22 -25.50
N LEU A 182 11.16 -2.21 -26.17
CA LEU A 182 12.45 -2.40 -25.50
C LEU A 182 12.74 -1.27 -24.51
N PHE A 183 12.44 -0.02 -24.90
CA PHE A 183 12.62 1.13 -24.03
C PHE A 183 11.65 1.11 -22.84
N PHE A 184 10.42 0.64 -23.05
CA PHE A 184 9.47 0.36 -21.99
C PHE A 184 10.01 -0.70 -21.01
N LEU A 185 10.49 -1.84 -21.51
CA LEU A 185 11.04 -2.90 -20.65
C LEU A 185 12.24 -2.40 -19.84
N PHE A 186 13.13 -1.63 -20.47
CA PHE A 186 14.30 -1.07 -19.81
C PHE A 186 13.91 -0.03 -18.74
N LEU A 187 13.12 0.99 -19.10
CA LEU A 187 12.81 2.08 -18.16
C LEU A 187 11.76 1.69 -17.11
N VAL A 188 10.68 1.03 -17.52
CA VAL A 188 9.52 0.76 -16.68
C VAL A 188 9.68 -0.55 -15.92
N THR A 189 10.03 -1.64 -16.60
CA THR A 189 10.13 -2.94 -15.92
C THR A 189 11.47 -3.12 -15.20
N LEU A 190 12.59 -2.71 -15.79
CA LEU A 190 13.91 -2.88 -15.15
C LEU A 190 14.25 -1.71 -14.23
N VAL A 191 14.30 -0.47 -14.73
CA VAL A 191 14.76 0.68 -13.95
C VAL A 191 13.77 1.04 -12.83
N ILE A 192 12.48 1.22 -13.14
CA ILE A 192 11.49 1.63 -12.12
C ILE A 192 11.30 0.55 -11.05
N MET A 193 11.18 -0.73 -11.40
CA MET A 193 11.03 -1.79 -10.38
C MET A 193 12.27 -1.92 -9.49
N ASN A 194 13.47 -1.78 -10.07
CA ASN A 194 14.70 -1.80 -9.30
C ASN A 194 14.85 -0.55 -8.42
N LEU A 195 14.41 0.61 -8.90
CA LEU A 195 14.42 1.85 -8.13
C LEU A 195 13.38 1.81 -7.00
N ALA A 196 12.21 1.22 -7.24
CA ALA A 196 11.19 0.98 -6.22
C ALA A 196 11.74 0.09 -5.09
N ASN A 197 12.38 -1.02 -5.44
CA ASN A 197 13.02 -1.90 -4.46
C ASN A 197 14.18 -1.21 -3.74
N GLY A 198 14.99 -0.40 -4.44
CA GLY A 198 16.06 0.40 -3.84
C GLY A 198 15.55 1.45 -2.85
N LEU A 199 14.44 2.11 -3.17
CA LEU A 199 13.80 3.09 -2.29
C LEU A 199 13.20 2.41 -1.05
N ALA A 200 12.57 1.25 -1.22
CA ALA A 200 12.03 0.46 -0.12
C ALA A 200 13.10 0.08 0.90
N VAL A 201 14.29 -0.32 0.45
CA VAL A 201 15.42 -0.62 1.35
C VAL A 201 15.94 0.65 2.03
N SER A 202 16.04 1.76 1.29
CA SER A 202 16.52 3.03 1.85
C SER A 202 15.61 3.63 2.93
N ASP A 203 14.32 3.30 2.93
CA ASP A 203 13.34 3.80 3.90
C ASP A 203 13.27 2.95 5.18
N VAL A 204 13.88 1.76 5.16
CA VAL A 204 13.89 0.80 6.28
C VAL A 204 15.24 0.77 7.02
N THR A 205 16.30 1.33 6.42
CA THR A 205 17.68 1.35 6.96
C THR A 205 17.99 2.66 7.66
#